data_AF-A0A7K0T0N3-F1
#
_entry.id   AF-A0A7K0T0N3-F1
#
_cell.length_a   1.000
_cell.length_b   1.000
_cell.length_c   1.000
_cell.angle_alpha   90.00
_cell.angle_beta   90.00
_cell.angle_gamma   90.00
#
_symmetry.space_group_name_H-M   'P 1'
#
loop_
_entity.id
_entity.type
_entity.pdbx_description
1 polymer ?
#
loop_
_entity_poly.entity_id
_entity_poly.type
_entity_poly.pdbx_seq_one_letter_code
_entity_poly.pdbx_strand_id
1 'polypeptide(L)'
;MRKRALFIEHDHVSLGGPIWRAFEARGYAIERFLIVPESSYTTPNVTVTFPNFADYDIIVPMGAPYGAYEDERIGNWLTPELAALKKAHNAGQPI
;
A
#
# COMPACT_ATOMS: atom_id res chain seq x y z
N MET A 1 17.30 1.65 16.21
CA MET A 1 16.97 1.15 14.86
C MET A 1 16.15 2.21 14.14
N ARG A 2 16.29 2.33 12.81
CA ARG A 2 15.51 3.26 11.99
C ARG A 2 14.08 2.73 11.86
N LYS A 3 13.05 3.56 12.12
CA LYS A 3 11.65 3.13 11.95
C LYS A 3 11.37 2.82 10.47
N ARG A 4 10.51 1.85 10.16
CA ARG A 4 10.18 1.42 8.79
C ARG A 4 8.75 1.81 8.43
N ALA A 5 8.58 2.39 7.24
CA ALA A 5 7.28 2.73 6.68
C ALA A 5 7.06 1.97 5.37
N LEU A 6 5.93 1.26 5.26
CA LEU A 6 5.52 0.61 4.02
C LEU A 6 4.52 1.50 3.28
N PHE A 7 4.87 1.97 2.09
CA PHE A 7 3.96 2.66 1.19
C PHE A 7 3.37 1.66 0.21
N ILE A 8 2.05 1.50 0.23
CA ILE A 8 1.31 0.66 -0.70
C ILE A 8 0.83 1.57 -1.83
N GLU A 9 1.45 1.45 -3.00
CA GLU A 9 1.11 2.22 -4.20
C GLU A 9 0.16 1.38 -5.06
N HIS A 10 -1.10 1.82 -5.19
CA HIS A 10 -2.11 1.06 -5.93
C HIS A 10 -1.96 1.14 -7.45
N ASP A 11 -1.17 2.09 -7.94
CA ASP A 11 -0.86 2.28 -9.35
C ASP A 11 0.45 3.04 -9.56
N HIS A 12 0.95 3.05 -10.79
CA HIS A 12 2.23 3.68 -11.16
C HIS A 12 2.26 5.23 -11.14
N VAL A 13 1.11 5.92 -11.07
CA VAL A 13 1.01 7.39 -11.12
C VAL A 13 0.66 8.01 -9.77
N SER A 14 0.01 7.29 -8.86
CA SER A 14 -0.39 7.74 -7.52
C SER A 14 0.76 7.62 -6.50
N LEU A 15 1.81 8.40 -6.71
CA LEU A 15 3.04 8.35 -5.90
C LEU A 15 2.90 9.06 -4.53
N GLY A 16 3.67 8.59 -3.54
CA GLY A 16 3.70 9.12 -2.17
C GLY A 16 4.19 10.58 -1.99
N GLY A 17 4.85 11.14 -3.02
CA GLY A 17 5.22 12.55 -3.16
C GLY A 17 5.56 13.30 -1.84
N PRO A 18 4.71 14.24 -1.37
CA PRO A 18 4.98 15.01 -0.15
C PRO A 18 5.03 14.18 1.16
N ILE A 19 4.19 13.14 1.27
CA ILE A 19 4.10 12.32 2.48
C ILE A 19 5.38 11.50 2.64
N TRP A 20 5.85 10.89 1.56
CA TRP A 20 7.15 10.19 1.51
C TRP A 20 8.29 11.05 2.09
N ARG A 21 8.45 12.26 1.54
CA ARG A 21 9.51 13.19 1.96
C ARG A 21 9.39 13.58 3.43
N ALA A 22 8.17 13.70 3.93
CA ALA A 22 7.93 13.98 5.35
C ALA A 22 8.37 12.84 6.27
N PHE A 23 8.19 11.58 5.86
CA PHE A 23 8.69 10.40 6.58
C PHE A 23 10.21 10.29 6.52
N GLU A 24 10.82 10.50 5.34
CA GLU A 24 12.27 10.52 5.20
C GLU A 24 12.93 11.58 6.08
N ALA A 25 12.37 12.80 6.10
CA ALA A 25 12.85 13.90 6.94
C ALA A 25 12.76 13.59 8.45
N ARG A 26 11.88 12.65 8.84
CA ARG A 26 11.74 12.15 10.22
C ARG A 26 12.58 10.89 10.49
N GLY A 27 13.40 10.49 9.51
CA GLY A 27 14.30 9.35 9.65
C GLY A 27 13.62 7.99 9.50
N TYR A 28 12.50 7.87 8.79
CA TYR A 28 11.92 6.55 8.47
C TYR A 28 12.61 5.90 7.27
N ALA A 29 12.94 4.62 7.35
CA ALA A 29 13.32 3.81 6.21
C ALA A 29 12.05 3.49 5.43
N ILE A 30 12.03 3.88 4.16
CA ILE A 30 10.82 3.75 3.36
C ILE A 30 10.93 2.55 2.43
N GLU A 31 9.89 1.73 2.41
CA GLU A 31 9.71 0.63 1.47
C GLU A 31 8.47 0.89 0.63
N ARG A 32 8.56 0.58 -0.66
CA ARG A 32 7.48 0.78 -1.64
C ARG A 32 7.00 -0.57 -2.11
N PHE A 33 5.69 -0.73 -2.11
CA PHE A 33 5.03 -1.90 -2.67
C PHE A 33 4.03 -1.42 -3.72
N LEU A 34 4.43 -1.53 -4.98
CA LEU A 34 3.58 -1.20 -6.13
C LEU A 34 2.70 -2.41 -6.47
N ILE A 35 1.39 -2.22 -6.45
CA ILE A 35 0.41 -3.27 -6.77
C ILE A 35 0.20 -3.34 -8.29
N VAL A 36 -0.23 -2.24 -8.91
CA VAL A 36 -0.53 -2.22 -10.36
C VAL A 36 0.59 -1.50 -11.12
N PRO A 37 1.51 -2.23 -11.79
CA PRO A 37 2.50 -1.61 -12.66
C PRO A 37 1.84 -0.99 -13.89
N GLU A 38 2.56 -0.09 -14.56
CA GLU A 38 2.11 0.58 -15.78
C GLU A 38 1.58 -0.40 -16.84
N SER A 39 2.26 -1.54 -17.02
CA SER A 39 1.87 -2.60 -17.97
C SER A 39 0.49 -3.21 -17.71
N SER A 40 -0.02 -3.09 -16.49
CA SER A 40 -1.31 -3.66 -16.07
C SER A 40 -2.34 -2.57 -15.75
N TYR A 41 -2.05 -1.31 -16.04
CA TYR A 41 -2.93 -0.19 -15.69
C TYR A 41 -4.35 -0.30 -16.30
N THR A 42 -4.44 -0.88 -17.50
CA THR A 42 -5.73 -1.14 -18.18
C THR A 42 -6.39 -2.45 -17.76
N THR A 43 -5.67 -3.32 -17.04
CA THR A 43 -6.14 -4.62 -16.53
C THR A 43 -5.71 -4.80 -15.06
N PRO A 44 -6.22 -3.95 -14.14
CA PRO A 44 -5.63 -3.79 -12.81
C PRO A 44 -5.96 -4.92 -11.82
N ASN A 45 -6.74 -5.93 -12.22
CA ASN A 45 -7.15 -7.03 -11.35
C ASN A 45 -6.05 -8.10 -11.16
N VAL A 46 -4.84 -7.65 -10.80
CA VAL A 46 -3.66 -8.49 -10.63
C VAL A 46 -3.66 -9.19 -9.26
N THR A 47 -2.95 -10.31 -9.16
CA THR A 47 -2.68 -10.98 -7.89
C THR A 47 -1.30 -10.58 -7.39
N VAL A 48 -1.21 -10.20 -6.12
CA VAL A 48 0.05 -9.82 -5.47
C VAL A 48 0.21 -10.53 -4.14
N THR A 49 1.45 -10.69 -3.69
CA THR A 49 1.75 -11.15 -2.32
C THR A 49 2.21 -9.96 -1.51
N PHE A 50 1.40 -9.56 -0.53
CA PHE A 50 1.75 -8.47 0.37
C PHE A 50 2.94 -8.86 1.27
N PRO A 51 3.85 -7.91 1.57
CA PRO A 51 4.85 -8.13 2.60
C PRO A 51 4.18 -8.28 3.97
N ASN A 52 4.90 -8.85 4.93
CA ASN A 52 4.38 -8.97 6.30
C ASN A 52 4.30 -7.59 6.97
N PHE A 53 3.09 -7.08 7.22
CA PHE A 53 2.90 -5.74 7.78
C PHE A 53 3.53 -5.56 9.17
N ALA A 54 3.67 -6.65 9.94
CA ALA A 54 4.31 -6.60 11.26
C ALA A 54 5.81 -6.25 11.21
N ASP A 55 6.44 -6.29 10.02
CA ASP A 55 7.83 -5.91 9.84
C ASP A 55 8.02 -4.37 9.73
N TYR A 56 6.93 -3.60 9.77
CA TYR A 56 6.92 -2.14 9.62
C TYR A 56 6.27 -1.45 10.82
N ASP A 57 6.75 -0.25 11.14
CA ASP A 57 6.19 0.58 12.22
C ASP A 57 4.91 1.31 11.79
N ILE A 58 4.69 1.49 10.48
CA ILE A 58 3.54 2.16 9.90
C ILE A 58 3.30 1.67 8.48
N ILE A 59 2.02 1.49 8.13
CA ILE A 59 1.56 1.22 6.77
C ILE A 59 0.96 2.51 6.22
N VAL A 60 1.19 2.81 4.94
CA VAL A 60 0.67 4.01 4.29
C VAL A 60 0.03 3.60 2.96
N PRO A 61 -1.27 3.27 2.95
CA PRO A 61 -2.01 3.04 1.71
C PRO A 61 -2.16 4.35 0.93
N MET A 62 -1.79 4.34 -0.34
CA MET A 62 -1.94 5.49 -1.21
C MET A 62 -3.35 5.57 -1.80
N GLY A 63 -3.59 6.59 -2.63
CA GLY A 63 -4.81 6.66 -3.44
C GLY A 63 -4.69 5.81 -4.69
N ALA A 64 -5.82 5.61 -5.37
CA ALA A 64 -5.91 4.91 -6.64
C ALA A 64 -6.99 5.55 -7.53
N PRO A 65 -6.92 5.40 -8.85
CA PRO A 65 -7.99 5.78 -9.79
C PRO A 65 -9.13 4.75 -9.86
N TYR A 66 -9.06 3.68 -9.06
CA TYR A 66 -10.02 2.58 -9.05
C TYR A 66 -10.99 2.74 -7.86
N GLY A 67 -12.28 2.55 -8.11
CA GLY A 67 -13.30 2.59 -7.08
C GLY A 67 -13.21 1.35 -6.18
N ALA A 68 -13.22 1.56 -4.86
CA ALA A 68 -13.13 0.48 -3.87
C ALA A 68 -14.33 -0.49 -3.86
N TYR A 69 -15.34 -0.25 -4.70
CA TYR A 69 -16.52 -1.08 -4.90
C TYR A 69 -16.48 -1.87 -6.22
N GLU A 70 -15.41 -1.74 -7.01
CA GLU A 70 -15.23 -2.42 -8.29
C GLU A 70 -14.54 -3.79 -8.09
N ASP A 71 -15.17 -4.72 -7.36
CA ASP A 71 -14.57 -6.02 -7.02
C ASP A 71 -14.10 -6.80 -8.27
N GLU A 72 -14.84 -6.73 -9.38
CA GLU A 72 -14.46 -7.35 -10.66
C GLU A 72 -13.20 -6.74 -11.28
N ARG A 73 -12.88 -5.48 -10.94
CA ARG A 73 -11.76 -4.72 -11.51
C ARG A 73 -10.52 -4.80 -10.63
N ILE A 74 -10.66 -4.89 -9.32
CA ILE A 74 -9.52 -4.79 -8.38
C ILE A 74 -9.55 -5.76 -7.19
N GLY A 75 -10.57 -6.63 -7.11
CA GLY A 75 -10.78 -7.51 -5.96
C GLY A 75 -9.62 -8.44 -5.63
N ASN A 76 -8.82 -8.86 -6.63
CA ASN A 76 -7.69 -9.78 -6.42
C ASN A 76 -6.58 -9.21 -5.53
N TRP A 77 -6.48 -7.89 -5.42
CA TRP A 77 -5.54 -7.24 -4.50
C TRP A 77 -6.26 -6.43 -3.41
N LEU A 78 -7.42 -5.83 -3.70
CA LEU A 78 -8.14 -5.01 -2.72
C LEU A 78 -8.68 -5.84 -1.56
N THR A 79 -9.31 -6.99 -1.83
CA THR A 79 -9.88 -7.82 -0.75
C THR A 79 -8.80 -8.35 0.20
N PRO A 80 -7.66 -8.90 -0.28
CA PRO A 80 -6.54 -9.26 0.59
C PRO A 80 -5.93 -8.06 1.33
N GLU A 81 -5.81 -6.89 0.69
CA GLU A 81 -5.30 -5.67 1.33
C GLU A 81 -6.19 -5.26 2.51
N LEU A 82 -7.51 -5.17 2.30
CA LEU A 82 -8.46 -4.79 3.34
C LEU A 82 -8.40 -5.77 4.53
N ALA A 83 -8.25 -7.07 4.26
CA ALA A 83 -8.07 -8.06 5.32
C ALA A 83 -6.75 -7.85 6.10
N ALA A 84 -5.65 -7.55 5.41
CA ALA A 84 -4.35 -7.28 6.02
C ALA A 84 -4.37 -5.97 6.84
N LEU A 85 -4.94 -4.88 6.30
CA LEU A 85 -5.10 -3.61 6.99
C LEU A 85 -5.98 -3.75 8.22
N LYS A 86 -7.11 -4.45 8.13
CA LYS A 86 -7.98 -4.71 9.29
C LYS A 86 -7.24 -5.48 10.38
N LYS A 87 -6.45 -6.49 10.02
CA LYS A 87 -5.62 -7.25 10.98
C LYS A 87 -4.58 -6.35 11.65
N ALA A 88 -3.86 -5.54 10.88
CA ALA A 88 -2.85 -4.61 11.38
C ALA A 88 -3.47 -3.57 12.34
N HIS A 89 -4.58 -2.95 11.93
CA HIS A 89 -5.32 -1.99 12.74
C HIS A 89 -5.75 -2.60 14.08
N ASN A 90 -6.33 -3.81 14.05
CA ASN A 90 -6.77 -4.51 15.25
C ASN A 90 -5.60 -4.88 16.19
N ALA A 91 -4.38 -4.97 15.66
CA ALA A 91 -3.16 -5.17 16.45
C ALA A 91 -2.56 -3.85 17.00
N GLY A 92 -3.20 -2.70 16.74
CA GLY A 92 -2.74 -1.39 17.17
C GLY A 92 -1.65 -0.79 16.27
N GLN A 93 -1.42 -1.36 15.09
CA GLN A 93 -0.45 -0.83 14.13
C GLN A 93 -0.99 0.48 13.50
N PRO A 94 -0.19 1.56 13.46
CA PRO A 94 -0.53 2.77 12.72
C PRO A 94 -0.70 2.50 11.22
N ILE A 95 -1.75 3.09 10.64
CA ILE A 95 -2.09 3.10 9.20
C ILE A 95 -2.34 4.54 8.79
#